data_AF-A0A0G4N9A1-F1
#
_entry.id   AF-A0A0G4N9A1-F1
#
_cell.length_a   1.000
_cell.length_b   1.000
_cell.length_c   1.000
_cell.angle_alpha   90.00
_cell.angle_beta   90.00
_cell.angle_gamma   90.00
#
_symmetry.space_group_name_H-M   'P 1'
#
loop_
_entity.id
_entity.type
_entity.pdbx_description
1 polymer ?
#
loop_
_entity_poly.entity_id
_entity_poly.type
_entity_poly.pdbx_seq_one_letter_code
_entity_poly.pdbx_strand_id
1 'polypeptide(L)' 'MNACIDEALRIFPPVPTGLTRTVPRGGDTVAGEFLPGGTTVSVYSWAATHSPRNWARPDDFLPE' A
#
# COMPACT_ATOMS: atom_id res chain seq x y z
N MET A 1 1.80 23.98 4.41
CA MET A 1 2.82 23.17 5.11
C MET A 1 2.38 21.71 5.23
N ASN A 2 1.15 21.42 5.64
CA ASN A 2 0.65 20.04 5.74
C ASN A 2 0.77 19.27 4.42
N ALA A 3 0.42 19.89 3.28
CA ALA A 3 0.54 19.25 1.96
C ALA A 3 1.98 18.78 1.63
N CYS A 4 3.01 19.54 2.03
CA CYS A 4 4.40 19.09 1.90
C CYS A 4 4.73 17.87 2.76
N ILE A 5 4.15 17.79 3.97
CA ILE A 5 4.35 16.66 4.88
C ILE A 5 3.63 15.42 4.36
N ASP A 6 2.37 15.56 3.95
CA ASP A 6 1.56 14.48 3.42
C ASP A 6 2.18 13.91 2.14
N GLU A 7 2.65 14.79 1.25
CA GLU A 7 3.30 14.38 0.00
C GLU A 7 4.66 13.72 0.24
N ALA A 8 5.41 14.18 1.25
CA ALA A 8 6.67 13.53 1.63
C ALA A 8 6.41 12.12 2.17
N LEU A 9 5.35 11.93 2.95
CA LEU A 9 4.93 10.61 3.46
C LEU A 9 4.36 9.71 2.35
N ARG A 10 3.79 10.28 1.30
CA ARG A 10 3.34 9.53 0.12
C ARG A 10 4.52 8.99 -0.69
N ILE A 11 5.48 9.86 -1.02
CA ILE A 11 6.70 9.51 -1.78
C ILE A 11 7.64 8.63 -0.96
N PHE A 12 7.77 8.89 0.33
CA PHE A 12 8.65 8.12 1.21
C PHE A 12 7.91 7.63 2.46
N PRO A 13 7.05 6.61 2.30
CA PRO A 13 6.27 6.09 3.41
C PRO A 13 7.21 5.44 4.45
N PRO A 14 7.01 5.73 5.75
CA PRO A 14 7.89 5.20 6.81
C PRO A 14 7.78 3.68 6.99
N VAL A 15 6.68 3.07 6.52
CA VAL A 15 6.46 1.61 6.54
C VAL A 15 6.17 1.14 5.11
N PRO A 16 7.20 0.92 4.27
CA PRO A 16 7.01 0.67 2.84
C PRO A 16 6.39 -0.70 2.53
N THR A 17 6.56 -1.68 3.41
CA THR A 17 6.12 -3.08 3.22
C THR A 17 4.73 -3.39 3.77
N GLY A 18 4.17 -2.46 4.55
CA GLY A 18 2.89 -2.62 5.25
C GLY A 18 2.94 -3.53 6.47
N LEU A 19 1.86 -3.50 7.25
CA LEU A 19 1.66 -4.41 8.37
C LEU A 19 1.10 -5.74 7.88
N THR A 20 1.59 -6.85 8.44
CA THR A 20 1.12 -8.18 8.07
C THR A 20 -0.27 -8.45 8.63
N ARG A 21 -1.01 -9.31 7.94
CA ARG A 21 -2.29 -9.90 8.34
C ARG A 21 -2.26 -11.39 8.01
N THR A 22 -3.02 -12.18 8.75
CA THR A 22 -3.14 -13.62 8.51
C THR A 22 -4.53 -13.91 7.97
N VAL A 23 -4.60 -14.62 6.84
CA VAL A 23 -5.87 -15.06 6.24
C VAL A 23 -6.61 -15.99 7.23
N PRO A 24 -7.91 -15.77 7.48
CA PRO A 24 -8.68 -16.53 8.46
C PRO A 24 -8.75 -18.02 8.12
N ARG A 25 -9.13 -18.83 9.12
CA ARG A 25 -9.35 -20.27 8.92
C ARG A 25 -10.45 -20.49 7.89
N GLY A 26 -10.17 -21.30 6.87
CA GLY A 26 -11.07 -21.53 5.73
C GLY A 26 -10.66 -20.78 4.45
N GLY A 27 -9.70 -19.86 4.54
CA GLY A 27 -9.27 -19.03 3.42
C GLY A 27 -10.15 -17.80 3.23
N ASP A 28 -9.71 -16.88 2.37
CA ASP A 28 -10.45 -15.68 2.00
C ASP A 28 -9.96 -15.16 0.64
N THR A 29 -10.70 -14.24 0.02
CA THR A 29 -10.35 -13.62 -1.26
C THR A 29 -9.68 -12.27 -1.04
N VAL A 30 -8.47 -12.10 -1.56
CA VAL A 30 -7.71 -10.84 -1.50
C VAL A 30 -7.34 -10.42 -2.92
N ALA A 31 -7.68 -9.18 -3.29
CA ALA A 31 -7.42 -8.63 -4.63
C ALA A 31 -7.97 -9.51 -5.78
N GLY A 32 -9.08 -10.21 -5.56
CA GLY A 32 -9.71 -11.10 -6.53
C GLY A 32 -9.18 -12.54 -6.53
N GLU A 33 -8.13 -12.82 -5.75
CA GLU A 33 -7.49 -14.14 -5.67
C GLU A 33 -7.85 -14.83 -4.35
N PHE A 34 -8.26 -16.10 -4.42
CA PHE A 34 -8.50 -16.90 -3.21
C PHE A 34 -7.19 -17.34 -2.58
N LEU A 35 -7.03 -17.05 -1.29
CA LEU A 35 -5.86 -17.41 -0.50
C LEU A 35 -6.23 -18.44 0.58
N PRO A 36 -5.42 -19.50 0.76
CA PRO A 36 -5.63 -20.46 1.85
C PRO A 36 -5.50 -19.82 3.24
N GLY A 37 -6.25 -20.35 4.21
CA GLY A 37 -6.13 -19.93 5.61
C GLY A 37 -4.72 -20.13 6.16
N GLY A 38 -4.26 -19.18 6.97
CA GLY A 38 -2.89 -19.16 7.50
C GLY A 38 -1.87 -18.47 6.59
N THR A 39 -2.24 -18.09 5.36
CA THR A 39 -1.38 -17.28 4.49
C THR A 39 -1.13 -15.91 5.12
N THR A 40 0.12 -15.46 5.13
CA THR A 40 0.48 -14.10 5.56
C THR A 40 0.42 -13.16 4.36
N VAL A 41 -0.32 -12.07 4.51
CA VAL A 41 -0.50 -11.04 3.48
C VAL A 41 -0.13 -9.66 4.04
N SER A 42 0.30 -8.75 3.19
CA SER A 42 0.44 -7.32 3.49
C SER A 42 0.13 -6.50 2.25
N VAL A 43 -0.15 -5.20 2.46
CA VAL A 43 -0.23 -4.22 1.37
C VAL A 43 1.08 -3.45 1.36
N TYR A 44 1.82 -3.52 0.26
CA TYR A 44 3.08 -2.81 0.12
C TYR A 44 2.81 -1.31 -0.11
N SER A 45 2.83 -0.53 0.97
CA SER A 45 2.52 0.92 0.95
C SER A 45 3.32 1.68 -0.11
N TRP A 46 4.61 1.37 -0.27
CA TRP A 46 5.45 2.04 -1.29
C TRP A 46 4.94 1.76 -2.71
N ALA A 47 4.65 0.50 -3.03
CA ALA A 47 4.10 0.14 -4.34
C ALA A 47 2.71 0.76 -4.57
N ALA A 48 1.90 0.85 -3.52
CA ALA A 48 0.57 1.48 -3.58
C ALA A 48 0.66 2.98 -3.85
N THR A 49 1.60 3.70 -3.22
CA THR A 49 1.79 5.14 -3.42
C THR A 49 2.54 5.49 -4.71
N HIS A 50 3.29 4.54 -5.30
CA HIS A 50 4.00 4.71 -6.56
C HIS A 50 3.27 4.08 -7.77
N SER A 51 2.04 3.63 -7.58
CA SER A 51 1.27 3.01 -8.66
C SER A 51 0.55 4.07 -9.49
N PRO A 52 0.71 4.06 -10.83
CA PRO A 52 -0.06 4.94 -11.72
C PRO A 52 -1.56 4.63 -11.72
N ARG A 53 -1.97 3.50 -11.13
CA ARG A 53 -3.39 3.16 -10.92
C ARG A 53 -4.04 4.00 -9.82
N ASN A 54 -3.23 4.56 -8.91
CA ASN A 54 -3.70 5.36 -7.78
C ASN A 54 -3.33 6.84 -7.92
N TRP A 55 -2.18 7.15 -8.54
CA TRP A 55 -1.63 8.50 -8.67
C TRP A 55 -1.21 8.79 -10.10
N ALA A 56 -1.63 9.91 -10.70
CA ALA A 56 -1.34 10.19 -12.12
C ALA A 56 0.15 10.40 -12.40
N ARG A 57 0.88 11.01 -11.46
CA ARG A 57 2.32 11.27 -11.50
C ARG A 57 2.96 10.72 -10.22
N PRO A 58 3.03 9.39 -10.07
CA PRO A 58 3.33 8.74 -8.79
C PRO A 58 4.73 9.06 -8.26
N ASP A 59 5.68 9.31 -9.15
CA ASP A 59 7.09 9.54 -8.81
C ASP A 59 7.43 11.04 -8.63
N ASP A 60 6.52 11.94 -8.98
CA ASP A 60 6.72 13.39 -8.84
C ASP A 60 6.30 13.84 -7.42
N PHE A 61 7.08 14.74 -6.81
CA PHE A 61 6.70 15.40 -5.55
C PHE A 61 5.88 16.66 -5.84
N LEU A 62 4.57 16.60 -5.55
CA LEU A 62 3.57 17.62 -5.90
C LEU A 62 2.77 18.06 -4.66
N PRO A 63 3.34 18.93 -3.82
CA PRO A 63 2.78 19.30 -2.51
C PRO A 63 1.79 20.49 -2.56
N GLU A 64 1.36 20.93 -3.74
CA GLU A 64 0.45 22.08 -3.95
C GLU A 64 -1.00 21.87 -3.48
#